data_AF-A0A955D6L9-F1
#
_entry.id   AF-A0A955D6L9-F1
#
_cell.length_a   1.000
_cell.length_b   1.000
_cell.length_c   1.000
_cell.angle_alpha   90.00
_cell.angle_beta   90.00
_cell.angle_gamma   90.00
#
_symmetry.space_group_name_H-M   'P 1'
#
loop_
_entity.id
_entity.type
_entity.pdbx_description
1 polymer ?
#
loop_
_entity_poly.entity_id
_entity_poly.type
_entity_poly.pdbx_seq_one_letter_code
_entity_poly.pdbx_strand_id
1 'polypeptide(L)'
;MASAIETKGGIKVEPAPAPSPLKARLVRVRDALTAGLIERDIPIRLAFLAALAGEHVLLIGPPGTAKSELARRLRLAFTGQTYFERLLTRFSVPEELFGPLSIKALEEDRYQRQIDGYLPTASVAFLDEIFKANSAILNALLTLLNEREFDNGTQRISTPLVSVVGASNELPQEEELLALYDRFLVRHHVGPVSDEGFGRLLDLRGQAKPRVADADRLTPKDIECIHAAAMKVTVPAEVASLLKAMRKFCQDQKIPVSDRRWRKALFLLQVAAHTDERSAVSVWDCWLLQHCLWHKREERETLATWYEERAGAASPREPERFAKVAAAWEAKLKQDAGRIVHKEDEQGRPLYRGLSGNEVISKKSTRKKRDTYGYEREEEVDNEPIMVTMSYAEGHVSARVNGVAAACKEVREFLAWSEEQMKQLEQQIRGHVWLDPACAVPAVQSLQEHAKRAADVLARLEKAKAEFRKLPVEKDFVPRAAGNAGAIS
;
A
#
# COMPACT_ATOMS: atom_id res chain seq x y z
N MET A 1 -39.27 -17.13 36.91
CA MET A 1 -37.97 -16.80 37.52
C MET A 1 -36.88 -17.43 36.68
N ALA A 2 -35.98 -16.59 36.14
CA ALA A 2 -34.60 -16.81 35.68
C ALA A 2 -34.29 -18.03 34.77
N SER A 3 -33.48 -18.00 33.71
CA SER A 3 -32.59 -16.99 33.13
C SER A 3 -31.93 -17.64 31.89
N ALA A 4 -31.76 -16.87 30.82
CA ALA A 4 -30.73 -16.87 29.76
C ALA A 4 -29.86 -18.12 29.47
N ILE A 5 -29.62 -18.38 28.17
CA ILE A 5 -28.28 -18.33 27.55
C ILE A 5 -28.43 -17.96 26.06
N GLU A 6 -27.87 -16.81 25.71
CA GLU A 6 -27.52 -16.39 24.35
C GLU A 6 -26.36 -17.24 23.82
N THR A 7 -26.38 -17.60 22.54
CA THR A 7 -25.14 -17.80 21.76
C THR A 7 -25.19 -16.96 20.49
N LYS A 8 -24.38 -15.90 20.57
CA LYS A 8 -23.98 -14.93 19.55
C LYS A 8 -23.23 -15.58 18.39
N GLY A 9 -23.28 -14.92 17.23
CA GLY A 9 -22.05 -14.67 16.47
C GLY A 9 -21.89 -15.32 15.10
N GLY A 10 -22.95 -15.51 14.33
CA GLY A 10 -22.82 -15.69 12.89
C GLY A 10 -22.54 -14.33 12.24
N ILE A 11 -21.32 -14.09 11.76
CA ILE A 11 -21.00 -12.93 10.93
C ILE A 11 -21.79 -13.11 9.63
N LYS A 12 -22.93 -12.44 9.53
CA LYS A 12 -23.55 -12.14 8.24
C LYS A 12 -22.62 -11.17 7.54
N VAL A 13 -21.85 -11.67 6.58
CA VAL A 13 -21.27 -10.82 5.54
C VAL A 13 -22.48 -10.31 4.74
N GLU A 14 -22.91 -9.09 5.03
CA GLU A 14 -23.89 -8.41 4.19
C GLU A 14 -23.33 -8.38 2.77
N PRO A 15 -24.10 -8.78 1.74
CA PRO A 15 -23.66 -8.58 0.37
C PRO A 15 -23.41 -7.09 0.18
N ALA A 16 -22.23 -6.75 -0.36
CA ALA A 16 -21.87 -5.37 -0.65
C ALA A 16 -23.05 -4.67 -1.36
N PRO A 17 -23.40 -3.43 -0.96
CA PRO A 17 -24.50 -2.71 -1.59
C PRO A 17 -24.26 -2.72 -3.10
N ALA A 18 -25.32 -3.00 -3.88
CA ALA A 18 -25.23 -2.96 -5.33
C ALA A 18 -24.62 -1.61 -5.73
N PRO A 19 -23.61 -1.60 -6.62
CA PRO A 19 -22.91 -0.36 -6.98
C PRO A 19 -23.95 0.67 -7.43
N SER A 20 -23.79 1.91 -6.98
CA SER A 20 -24.62 3.02 -7.42
C SER A 20 -24.59 3.13 -8.95
N PRO A 21 -25.61 3.76 -9.55
CA PRO A 21 -25.68 3.92 -10.99
C PRO A 21 -24.42 4.59 -11.59
N LEU A 22 -23.75 5.47 -10.84
CA LEU A 22 -22.57 6.19 -11.31
C LEU A 22 -21.33 5.30 -11.42
N LYS A 23 -20.92 4.59 -10.36
CA LYS A 23 -19.74 3.71 -10.41
C LYS A 23 -19.90 2.62 -11.46
N ALA A 24 -21.08 1.99 -11.51
CA ALA A 24 -21.37 0.97 -12.51
C ALA A 24 -21.27 1.52 -13.94
N ARG A 25 -21.77 2.75 -14.18
CA ARG A 25 -21.62 3.46 -15.46
C ARG A 25 -20.16 3.74 -15.79
N LEU A 26 -19.38 4.27 -14.84
CA LEU A 26 -17.96 4.57 -15.06
C LEU A 26 -17.12 3.32 -15.34
N VAL A 27 -17.41 2.21 -14.66
CA VAL A 27 -16.79 0.90 -14.93
C VAL A 27 -17.10 0.42 -16.34
N ARG A 28 -18.37 0.47 -16.77
CA ARG A 28 -18.74 0.11 -18.16
C ARG A 28 -18.03 0.97 -19.20
N VAL A 29 -17.93 2.29 -18.96
CA VAL A 29 -17.19 3.20 -19.84
C VAL A 29 -15.72 2.80 -19.88
N ARG A 30 -15.05 2.69 -18.72
CA ARG A 30 -13.64 2.29 -18.61
C ARG A 30 -13.37 0.98 -19.35
N ASP A 31 -14.18 -0.04 -19.11
CA ASP A 31 -13.99 -1.37 -19.72
C ASP A 31 -14.16 -1.31 -21.25
N ALA A 32 -15.12 -0.53 -21.73
CA ALA A 32 -15.28 -0.27 -23.17
C ALA A 32 -14.08 0.50 -23.75
N LEU A 33 -13.47 1.43 -23.00
CA LEU A 33 -12.26 2.13 -23.43
C LEU A 33 -11.04 1.21 -23.45
N THR A 34 -10.90 0.27 -22.53
CA THR A 34 -9.75 -0.66 -22.47
C THR A 34 -9.87 -1.83 -23.45
N ALA A 35 -11.09 -2.17 -23.89
CA ALA A 35 -11.36 -3.32 -24.75
C ALA A 35 -10.48 -3.38 -26.02
N GLY A 36 -9.68 -4.44 -26.16
CA GLY A 36 -8.81 -4.62 -27.33
C GLY A 36 -7.52 -3.79 -27.32
N LEU A 37 -7.13 -3.22 -26.18
CA LEU A 37 -5.78 -2.71 -25.95
C LEU A 37 -5.03 -3.61 -24.98
N ILE A 38 -3.76 -3.85 -25.28
CA ILE A 38 -2.87 -4.68 -24.46
C ILE A 38 -1.96 -3.77 -23.65
N GLU A 39 -1.92 -3.99 -22.33
CA GLU A 39 -1.06 -3.22 -21.42
C GLU A 39 -1.30 -1.71 -21.51
N ARG A 40 -2.56 -1.30 -21.71
CA ARG A 40 -2.98 0.10 -21.74
C ARG A 40 -4.06 0.45 -20.72
N ASP A 41 -4.33 -0.44 -19.78
CA ASP A 41 -5.35 -0.21 -18.76
C ASP A 41 -5.00 1.01 -17.87
N ILE A 42 -3.76 1.06 -17.36
CA ILE A 42 -3.26 2.17 -16.53
C ILE A 42 -3.39 3.53 -17.22
N PRO A 43 -2.83 3.76 -18.43
CA PRO A 43 -2.94 5.07 -19.08
C PRO A 43 -4.39 5.46 -19.41
N ILE A 44 -5.28 4.51 -19.68
CA ILE A 44 -6.72 4.80 -19.88
C ILE A 44 -7.37 5.25 -18.58
N ARG A 45 -7.17 4.51 -17.48
CA ARG A 45 -7.70 4.89 -16.16
C ARG A 45 -7.22 6.26 -15.74
N LEU A 46 -5.92 6.54 -15.93
CA LEU A 46 -5.33 7.83 -15.63
C LEU A 46 -5.89 8.96 -16.51
N ALA A 47 -6.01 8.75 -17.82
CA ALA A 47 -6.58 9.74 -18.73
C ALA A 47 -8.06 10.00 -18.45
N PHE A 48 -8.82 8.95 -18.15
CA PHE A 48 -10.23 9.06 -17.84
C PHE A 48 -10.45 9.75 -16.49
N LEU A 49 -9.71 9.37 -15.44
CA LEU A 49 -9.76 10.04 -14.15
C LEU A 49 -9.33 11.51 -14.24
N ALA A 50 -8.27 11.81 -14.99
CA ALA A 50 -7.84 13.19 -15.23
C ALA A 50 -8.95 14.00 -15.91
N ALA A 51 -9.60 13.44 -16.93
CA ALA A 51 -10.73 14.09 -17.60
C ALA A 51 -11.93 14.31 -16.67
N LEU A 52 -12.25 13.35 -15.80
CA LEU A 52 -13.28 13.53 -14.77
C LEU A 52 -12.92 14.61 -13.75
N ALA A 53 -11.63 14.79 -13.44
CA ALA A 53 -11.14 15.84 -12.56
C ALA A 53 -10.99 17.21 -13.26
N GLY A 54 -11.25 17.30 -14.57
CA GLY A 54 -11.03 18.52 -15.35
C GLY A 54 -9.55 18.85 -15.55
N GLU A 55 -8.70 17.82 -15.56
CA GLU A 55 -7.25 17.90 -15.65
C GLU A 55 -6.73 17.22 -16.93
N HIS A 56 -5.46 17.50 -17.25
CA HIS A 56 -4.81 17.03 -18.48
C HIS A 56 -3.81 15.90 -18.20
N VAL A 57 -3.62 15.04 -19.20
CA VAL A 57 -2.66 13.92 -19.17
C VAL A 57 -1.52 14.16 -20.16
N LEU A 58 -0.30 13.88 -19.74
CA LEU A 58 0.87 13.79 -20.62
C LEU A 58 1.36 12.34 -20.70
N LEU A 59 1.41 11.82 -21.92
CA LEU A 59 1.92 10.49 -22.24
C LEU A 59 3.32 10.60 -22.81
N ILE A 60 4.28 10.00 -22.12
CA ILE A 60 5.70 10.06 -22.50
C ILE A 60 6.15 8.68 -22.96
N GLY A 61 6.77 8.56 -24.13
CA GLY A 61 7.27 7.27 -24.61
C GLY A 61 7.49 7.27 -26.12
N PRO A 62 8.11 6.23 -26.70
CA PRO A 62 8.47 6.21 -28.12
C PRO A 62 7.24 6.28 -29.06
N PRO A 63 7.43 6.60 -30.35
CA PRO A 63 6.36 6.52 -31.34
C PRO A 63 5.85 5.07 -31.49
N GLY A 64 4.59 4.91 -31.90
CA GLY A 64 3.99 3.59 -32.11
C GLY A 64 3.45 2.89 -30.86
N THR A 65 3.45 3.54 -29.68
CA THR A 65 2.95 2.95 -28.42
C THR A 65 1.44 3.15 -28.15
N ALA A 66 0.66 3.46 -29.19
CA ALA A 66 -0.79 3.70 -29.16
C ALA A 66 -1.26 4.95 -28.35
N LYS A 67 -0.41 5.98 -28.22
CA LYS A 67 -0.74 7.24 -27.52
C LYS A 67 -1.94 7.98 -28.13
N SER A 68 -2.00 8.08 -29.46
CA SER A 68 -3.12 8.72 -30.17
C SER A 68 -4.43 7.94 -30.02
N GLU A 69 -4.34 6.61 -30.05
CA GLU A 69 -5.51 5.73 -29.85
C GLU A 69 -6.13 5.91 -28.46
N LEU A 70 -5.33 6.10 -27.41
CA LEU A 70 -5.81 6.42 -26.06
C LEU A 70 -6.68 7.68 -26.04
N ALA A 71 -6.25 8.74 -26.72
CA ALA A 71 -7.00 9.99 -26.79
C ALA A 71 -8.29 9.85 -27.63
N ARG A 72 -8.22 9.12 -28.76
CA ARG A 72 -9.40 8.83 -29.60
C ARG A 72 -10.46 8.05 -28.83
N ARG A 73 -10.04 7.11 -27.97
CA ARG A 73 -10.95 6.36 -27.10
C ARG A 73 -11.52 7.22 -26.00
N LEU A 74 -10.72 8.06 -25.35
CA LEU A 74 -11.18 8.95 -24.28
C LEU A 74 -12.38 9.81 -24.73
N ARG A 75 -12.39 10.31 -25.97
CA ARG A 75 -13.53 11.05 -26.56
C ARG A 75 -14.86 10.28 -26.47
N LEU A 76 -14.84 8.95 -26.58
CA LEU A 76 -16.05 8.12 -26.56
C LEU A 76 -16.76 8.12 -25.20
N ALA A 77 -16.06 8.50 -24.13
CA ALA A 77 -16.63 8.62 -22.78
C ALA A 77 -17.60 9.80 -22.64
N PHE A 78 -17.54 10.79 -23.53
CA PHE A 78 -18.26 12.06 -23.39
C PHE A 78 -19.32 12.24 -24.49
N THR A 79 -20.40 12.93 -24.16
CA THR A 79 -21.39 13.41 -25.13
C THR A 79 -20.85 14.58 -25.93
N GLY A 80 -21.40 14.82 -27.13
CA GLY A 80 -20.96 15.94 -27.95
C GLY A 80 -19.52 15.78 -28.42
N GLN A 81 -19.16 14.54 -28.76
CA GLN A 81 -17.85 14.04 -29.17
C GLN A 81 -17.13 14.98 -30.17
N THR A 82 -16.59 16.12 -29.77
CA THR A 82 -15.74 16.96 -30.63
C THR A 82 -14.30 16.64 -30.27
N TYR A 83 -13.53 16.25 -31.27
CA TYR A 83 -12.16 15.79 -31.09
C TYR A 83 -11.24 16.51 -32.06
N PHE A 84 -10.15 16.99 -31.50
CA PHE A 84 -9.10 17.65 -32.24
C PHE A 84 -7.80 16.86 -32.08
N GLU A 85 -7.09 16.68 -33.17
CA GLU A 85 -5.81 15.97 -33.18
C GLU A 85 -4.82 16.74 -34.06
N ARG A 86 -3.62 16.97 -33.53
CA ARG A 86 -2.54 17.62 -34.27
C ARG A 86 -1.17 17.15 -33.80
N LEU A 87 -0.28 16.91 -34.76
CA LEU A 87 1.16 16.76 -34.52
C LEU A 87 1.82 18.13 -34.54
N LEU A 88 2.55 18.47 -33.48
CA LEU A 88 3.24 19.74 -33.35
C LEU A 88 4.68 19.64 -33.80
N THR A 89 5.10 20.63 -34.57
CA THR A 89 6.46 20.78 -35.08
C THR A 89 6.92 22.21 -34.84
N ARG A 90 8.23 22.45 -34.99
CA ARG A 90 8.81 23.80 -34.87
C ARG A 90 8.26 24.77 -35.92
N PHE A 91 7.66 24.26 -36.99
CA PHE A 91 7.06 25.03 -38.08
C PHE A 91 5.54 25.11 -38.01
N SER A 92 4.91 24.47 -37.02
CA SER A 92 3.46 24.51 -36.87
C SER A 92 3.00 25.94 -36.62
N VAL A 93 1.96 26.37 -37.32
CA VAL A 93 1.43 27.72 -37.21
C VAL A 93 0.15 27.74 -36.37
N PRO A 94 -0.18 28.85 -35.66
CA PRO A 94 -1.39 28.97 -34.86
C PRO A 94 -2.69 28.61 -35.61
N GLU A 95 -2.75 28.86 -36.92
CA GLU A 95 -3.90 28.56 -37.78
C GLU A 95 -4.23 27.07 -37.84
N GLU A 96 -3.24 26.20 -37.65
CA GLU A 96 -3.43 24.75 -37.63
C GLU A 96 -4.15 24.26 -36.37
N LEU A 97 -4.05 25.01 -35.27
CA LEU A 97 -4.60 24.64 -33.97
C LEU A 97 -5.87 25.41 -33.64
N PHE A 98 -5.89 26.70 -33.96
CA PHE A 98 -6.93 27.64 -33.56
C PHE A 98 -7.80 28.11 -34.72
N GLY A 99 -7.51 27.62 -35.94
CA GLY A 99 -8.24 27.97 -37.15
C GLY A 99 -7.68 29.18 -37.88
N PRO A 100 -7.89 29.25 -39.21
CA PRO A 100 -7.42 30.34 -40.04
C PRO A 100 -8.13 31.65 -39.69
N LEU A 101 -7.48 32.78 -39.99
CA LEU A 101 -8.13 34.09 -39.93
C LEU A 101 -9.25 34.16 -40.94
N SER A 102 -10.39 34.74 -40.53
CA SER A 102 -11.52 34.99 -41.41
C SER A 102 -11.21 36.17 -42.32
N ILE A 103 -11.07 35.92 -43.63
CA ILE A 103 -10.82 36.96 -44.63
C ILE A 103 -11.92 38.04 -44.58
N LYS A 104 -13.18 37.63 -44.47
CA LYS A 104 -14.33 38.55 -44.35
C LYS A 104 -14.25 39.43 -43.10
N ALA A 105 -13.80 38.88 -41.98
CA ALA A 105 -13.65 39.67 -40.76
C ALA A 105 -12.46 40.64 -40.88
N LEU A 106 -11.38 40.21 -41.52
CA LEU A 106 -10.20 41.03 -41.75
C LEU A 106 -10.47 42.20 -42.71
N GLU A 107 -11.30 42.00 -43.73
CA GLU A 107 -11.82 43.07 -44.60
C GLU A 107 -12.59 44.16 -43.82
N GLU A 108 -13.11 43.80 -42.64
CA GLU A 108 -13.82 44.69 -41.72
C GLU A 108 -12.94 45.09 -40.51
N ASP A 109 -11.60 45.01 -40.64
CA ASP A 109 -10.60 45.31 -39.60
C ASP A 109 -10.76 44.49 -38.29
N ARG A 110 -11.39 43.31 -38.37
CA ARG A 110 -11.57 42.38 -37.24
C ARG A 110 -10.66 41.16 -37.35
N TYR A 111 -9.73 41.02 -36.41
CA TYR A 111 -8.84 39.87 -36.29
C TYR A 111 -9.54 38.64 -35.67
N GLN A 112 -10.50 38.03 -36.38
CA GLN A 112 -11.23 36.85 -35.91
C GLN A 112 -10.82 35.58 -36.66
N ARG A 113 -10.74 34.46 -35.94
CA ARG A 113 -10.44 33.11 -36.45
C ARG A 113 -11.71 32.29 -36.65
N GLN A 114 -11.67 31.40 -37.64
CA GLN A 114 -12.66 30.35 -37.88
C GLN A 114 -12.31 29.13 -37.03
N ILE A 115 -12.90 29.05 -35.84
CA ILE A 115 -12.53 28.07 -34.80
C ILE A 115 -13.28 26.74 -34.89
N ASP A 116 -14.24 26.60 -35.81
CA ASP A 116 -15.07 25.41 -35.94
C ASP A 116 -14.25 24.21 -36.40
N GLY A 117 -14.27 23.13 -35.62
CA GLY A 117 -13.46 21.94 -35.88
C GLY A 117 -12.01 22.02 -35.40
N TYR A 118 -11.64 23.12 -34.74
CA TYR A 118 -10.32 23.36 -34.17
C TYR A 118 -10.31 23.20 -32.63
N LEU A 119 -9.12 23.33 -32.03
CA LEU A 119 -8.93 23.12 -30.59
C LEU A 119 -9.90 23.93 -29.70
N PRO A 120 -10.25 25.20 -29.97
CA PRO A 120 -11.16 25.97 -29.11
C PRO A 120 -12.59 25.40 -29.02
N THR A 121 -13.02 24.57 -29.98
CA THR A 121 -14.37 23.96 -30.01
C THR A 121 -14.36 22.46 -29.65
N ALA A 122 -13.18 21.91 -29.33
CA ALA A 122 -13.01 20.49 -29.02
C ALA A 122 -13.27 20.17 -27.54
N SER A 123 -13.97 19.06 -27.29
CA SER A 123 -14.19 18.50 -25.95
C SER A 123 -12.98 17.71 -25.44
N VAL A 124 -12.32 16.97 -26.34
CA VAL A 124 -11.08 16.23 -26.06
C VAL A 124 -10.10 16.53 -27.17
N ALA A 125 -8.84 16.80 -26.82
CA ALA A 125 -7.80 17.02 -27.82
C ALA A 125 -6.57 16.13 -27.60
N PHE A 126 -5.95 15.71 -28.70
CA PHE A 126 -4.65 15.06 -28.73
C PHE A 126 -3.62 15.98 -29.38
N LEU A 127 -2.56 16.29 -28.64
CA LEU A 127 -1.45 17.12 -29.12
C LEU A 127 -0.17 16.28 -29.07
N ASP A 128 0.28 15.80 -30.23
CA ASP A 128 1.50 15.00 -30.34
C ASP A 128 2.72 15.91 -30.47
N GLU A 129 3.85 15.47 -29.92
CA GLU A 129 5.09 16.25 -29.84
C GLU A 129 4.91 17.65 -29.25
N ILE A 130 4.15 17.75 -28.15
CA ILE A 130 3.68 19.03 -27.61
C ILE A 130 4.78 20.03 -27.25
N PHE A 131 5.99 19.54 -26.94
CA PHE A 131 7.14 20.37 -26.62
C PHE A 131 7.89 20.92 -27.84
N LYS A 132 7.45 20.61 -29.06
CA LYS A 132 8.02 21.16 -30.31
C LYS A 132 7.28 22.39 -30.83
N ALA A 133 6.22 22.82 -30.17
CA ALA A 133 5.46 24.01 -30.54
C ALA A 133 6.27 25.30 -30.39
N ASN A 134 5.94 26.31 -31.20
CA ASN A 134 6.52 27.65 -31.07
C ASN A 134 5.87 28.46 -29.93
N SER A 135 6.50 29.56 -29.54
CA SER A 135 6.07 30.43 -28.42
C SER A 135 4.65 30.98 -28.59
N ALA A 136 4.22 31.30 -29.81
CA ALA A 136 2.86 31.78 -30.08
C ALA A 136 1.79 30.72 -29.75
N ILE A 137 2.03 29.46 -30.15
CA ILE A 137 1.17 28.34 -29.82
C ILE A 137 1.20 28.05 -28.31
N LEU A 138 2.39 28.05 -27.70
CA LEU A 138 2.55 27.77 -26.27
C LEU A 138 1.75 28.75 -25.40
N ASN A 139 1.83 30.04 -25.68
CA ASN A 139 1.10 31.06 -24.92
C ASN A 139 -0.42 30.89 -25.03
N ALA A 140 -0.93 30.63 -26.24
CA ALA A 140 -2.35 30.37 -26.44
C ALA A 140 -2.81 29.07 -25.74
N LEU A 141 -1.98 28.01 -25.76
CA LEU A 141 -2.24 26.78 -25.03
C LEU A 141 -2.26 27.00 -23.51
N LEU A 142 -1.37 27.83 -22.97
CA LEU A 142 -1.34 28.10 -21.52
C LEU A 142 -2.64 28.74 -21.03
N THR A 143 -3.23 29.67 -21.78
CA THR A 143 -4.54 30.28 -21.44
C THR A 143 -5.65 29.25 -21.58
N LEU A 144 -5.71 28.54 -22.72
CA LEU A 144 -6.77 27.59 -23.04
C LEU A 144 -6.81 26.38 -22.09
N LEU A 145 -5.66 25.82 -21.71
CA LEU A 145 -5.59 24.70 -20.75
C LEU A 145 -5.91 25.13 -19.31
N ASN A 146 -5.84 26.42 -18.99
CA ASN A 146 -5.94 26.92 -17.62
C ASN A 146 -7.30 27.49 -17.30
N GLU A 147 -7.69 28.48 -18.08
CA GLU A 147 -8.90 29.28 -17.91
C GLU A 147 -10.07 28.64 -18.65
N ARG A 148 -9.79 27.65 -19.52
CA ARG A 148 -10.77 27.10 -20.47
C ARG A 148 -11.36 28.19 -21.34
N GLU A 149 -10.55 29.21 -21.64
CA GLU A 149 -10.90 30.36 -22.45
C GLU A 149 -9.92 30.52 -23.61
N PHE A 150 -10.42 31.06 -24.72
CA PHE A 150 -9.63 31.36 -25.90
C PHE A 150 -9.90 32.79 -26.35
N ASP A 151 -8.83 33.55 -26.59
CA ASP A 151 -8.91 34.92 -27.10
C ASP A 151 -9.00 34.87 -28.63
N ASN A 152 -10.21 35.08 -29.16
CA ASN A 152 -10.50 35.14 -30.59
C ASN A 152 -10.62 36.60 -31.05
N GLY A 153 -9.47 37.23 -31.32
CA GLY A 153 -9.41 38.65 -31.60
C GLY A 153 -9.66 39.47 -30.34
N THR A 154 -10.72 40.28 -30.35
CA THR A 154 -11.13 41.09 -29.19
C THR A 154 -12.10 40.37 -28.25
N GLN A 155 -12.60 39.19 -28.64
CA GLN A 155 -13.56 38.43 -27.85
C GLN A 155 -12.89 37.27 -27.16
N ARG A 156 -13.16 37.13 -25.86
CA ARG A 156 -12.78 35.98 -25.06
C ARG A 156 -13.94 35.00 -25.01
N ILE A 157 -13.71 33.78 -25.49
CA ILE A 157 -14.74 32.74 -25.58
C ILE A 157 -14.42 31.58 -24.65
N SER A 158 -15.46 30.99 -24.07
CA SER A 158 -15.32 29.76 -23.27
C SER A 158 -15.19 28.53 -24.19
N THR A 159 -14.33 27.59 -23.80
CA THR A 159 -14.04 26.36 -24.53
C THR A 159 -14.74 25.17 -23.85
N PRO A 160 -15.33 24.22 -24.60
CA PRO A 160 -15.99 23.03 -24.04
C PRO A 160 -14.99 21.94 -23.62
N LEU A 161 -13.71 22.30 -23.47
CA LEU A 161 -12.61 21.37 -23.35
C LEU A 161 -12.63 20.67 -21.99
N VAL A 162 -12.87 19.36 -22.01
CA VAL A 162 -12.82 18.48 -20.84
C VAL A 162 -11.36 18.14 -20.51
N SER A 163 -10.60 17.62 -21.48
CA SER A 163 -9.22 17.21 -21.25
C SER A 163 -8.38 17.23 -22.52
N VAL A 164 -7.06 17.30 -22.32
CA VAL A 164 -6.05 17.23 -23.37
C VAL A 164 -5.11 16.11 -23.01
N VAL A 165 -4.88 15.24 -23.99
CA VAL A 165 -3.86 14.21 -23.95
C VAL A 165 -2.68 14.73 -24.75
N GLY A 166 -1.67 15.24 -24.06
CA GLY A 166 -0.39 15.58 -24.65
C GLY A 166 0.46 14.33 -24.85
N ALA A 167 1.23 14.28 -25.92
CA ALA A 167 2.23 13.24 -26.13
C ALA A 167 3.60 13.86 -26.45
N SER A 168 4.65 13.19 -26.00
CA SER A 168 6.03 13.54 -26.32
C SER A 168 6.96 12.34 -26.14
N ASN A 169 8.02 12.26 -26.93
CA ASN A 169 9.08 11.27 -26.69
C ASN A 169 10.11 11.77 -25.66
N GLU A 170 10.19 13.09 -25.47
CA GLU A 170 11.22 13.79 -24.70
C GLU A 170 10.59 14.64 -23.57
N LEU A 171 11.39 14.94 -22.54
CA LEU A 171 11.02 15.89 -21.50
C LEU A 171 11.46 17.32 -21.90
N PRO A 172 10.71 18.37 -21.50
CA PRO A 172 11.06 19.73 -21.85
C PRO A 172 12.28 20.21 -21.07
N GLN A 173 13.13 21.01 -21.73
CA GLN A 173 14.33 21.61 -21.12
C GLN A 173 14.21 23.13 -20.94
N GLU A 174 13.38 23.79 -21.73
CA GLU A 174 13.21 25.26 -21.73
C GLU A 174 12.19 25.71 -20.67
N GLU A 175 12.40 26.88 -20.06
CA GLU A 175 11.54 27.40 -18.99
C GLU A 175 10.07 27.60 -19.43
N GLU A 176 9.85 28.09 -20.65
CA GLU A 176 8.51 28.27 -21.23
C GLU A 176 7.75 26.93 -21.34
N LEU A 177 8.48 25.86 -21.69
CA LEU A 177 7.93 24.52 -21.79
C LEU A 177 7.70 23.89 -20.42
N LEU A 178 8.45 24.28 -19.38
CA LEU A 178 8.20 23.85 -18.00
C LEU A 178 6.86 24.41 -17.48
N ALA A 179 6.48 25.63 -17.87
CA ALA A 179 5.18 26.19 -17.53
C ALA A 179 4.04 25.38 -18.16
N LEU A 180 4.18 24.96 -19.42
CA LEU A 180 3.23 24.07 -20.09
C LEU A 180 3.22 22.68 -19.44
N TYR A 181 4.40 22.14 -19.14
CA TYR A 181 4.56 20.85 -18.47
C TYR A 181 3.85 20.80 -17.13
N ASP A 182 3.84 21.90 -16.36
CA ASP A 182 3.11 21.97 -15.11
C ASP A 182 1.58 21.93 -15.29
N ARG A 183 1.05 22.25 -16.48
CA ARG A 183 -0.40 22.16 -16.78
C ARG A 183 -0.89 20.73 -16.95
N PHE A 184 0.01 19.79 -17.20
CA PHE A 184 -0.29 18.37 -17.17
C PHE A 184 -0.11 17.84 -15.75
N LEU A 185 -1.23 17.69 -15.05
CA LEU A 185 -1.23 17.13 -13.70
C LEU A 185 -0.74 15.69 -13.73
N VAL A 186 -1.33 14.86 -14.58
CA VAL A 186 -1.05 13.43 -14.65
C VAL A 186 -0.05 13.16 -15.76
N ARG A 187 1.02 12.43 -15.43
CA ARG A 187 2.14 12.11 -16.29
C ARG A 187 2.39 10.61 -16.23
N HIS A 188 2.42 9.97 -17.39
CA HIS A 188 2.60 8.52 -17.47
C HIS A 188 3.53 8.14 -18.61
N HIS A 189 4.44 7.21 -18.32
CA HIS A 189 5.34 6.64 -19.33
C HIS A 189 4.69 5.44 -20.02
N VAL A 190 4.53 5.50 -21.34
CA VAL A 190 3.95 4.42 -22.15
C VAL A 190 5.06 3.71 -22.93
N GLY A 191 5.45 2.52 -22.47
CA GLY A 191 6.44 1.68 -23.14
C GLY A 191 5.85 0.86 -24.31
N PRO A 192 6.72 0.20 -25.11
CA PRO A 192 6.27 -0.86 -26.01
C PRO A 192 5.58 -1.98 -25.22
N VAL A 193 4.80 -2.80 -25.92
CA VAL A 193 4.16 -3.98 -25.32
C VAL A 193 5.26 -4.95 -24.88
N SER A 194 5.10 -5.54 -23.69
CA SER A 194 6.04 -6.52 -23.17
C SER A 194 6.08 -7.79 -24.02
N ASP A 195 7.12 -8.62 -23.87
CA ASP A 195 7.22 -9.91 -24.56
C ASP A 195 6.03 -10.83 -24.25
N GLU A 196 5.50 -10.77 -23.01
CA GLU A 196 4.30 -11.51 -22.60
C GLU A 196 3.03 -11.00 -23.31
N GLY A 197 2.95 -9.70 -23.56
CA GLY A 197 1.87 -9.07 -24.31
C GLY A 197 1.98 -9.23 -25.82
N PHE A 198 3.17 -9.52 -26.34
CA PHE A 198 3.45 -9.55 -27.77
C PHE A 198 2.64 -10.62 -28.51
N GLY A 199 2.48 -11.81 -27.94
CA GLY A 199 1.64 -12.86 -28.53
C GLY A 199 0.20 -12.39 -28.74
N ARG A 200 -0.40 -11.80 -27.70
CA ARG A 200 -1.75 -11.22 -27.78
C ARG A 200 -1.84 -10.08 -28.80
N LEU A 201 -0.76 -9.31 -28.99
CA LEU A 201 -0.70 -8.21 -29.94
C LEU A 201 -0.76 -8.74 -31.39
N LEU A 202 -0.08 -9.84 -31.66
CA LEU A 202 -0.13 -10.51 -32.97
C LEU A 202 -1.51 -11.13 -33.27
N ASP A 203 -2.22 -11.54 -32.22
CA ASP A 203 -3.56 -12.10 -32.29
C ASP A 203 -4.68 -11.04 -32.41
N LEU A 204 -4.37 -9.75 -32.25
CA LEU A 204 -5.32 -8.64 -32.45
C LEU A 204 -5.64 -8.44 -33.94
N ARG A 205 -6.36 -9.40 -34.55
CA ARG A 205 -6.90 -9.28 -35.90
C ARG A 205 -8.33 -8.74 -35.84
N GLY A 206 -8.51 -7.47 -36.21
CA GLY A 206 -9.82 -6.91 -36.57
C GLY A 206 -10.87 -6.86 -35.45
N GLN A 207 -10.47 -6.59 -34.21
CA GLN A 207 -11.45 -6.44 -33.12
C GLN A 207 -12.38 -5.24 -33.32
N ALA A 208 -13.62 -5.40 -32.84
CA ALA A 208 -14.69 -4.42 -32.92
C ALA A 208 -14.25 -3.05 -32.37
N LYS A 209 -14.62 -1.98 -33.08
CA LYS A 209 -14.41 -0.61 -32.60
C LYS A 209 -15.01 -0.49 -31.19
N PRO A 210 -14.28 0.06 -30.21
CA PRO A 210 -14.80 0.24 -28.87
C PRO A 210 -16.08 1.08 -28.97
N ARG A 211 -17.16 0.59 -28.32
CA ARG A 211 -18.45 1.28 -28.33
C ARG A 211 -18.90 1.52 -26.91
N VAL A 212 -18.98 2.79 -26.56
CA VAL A 212 -19.66 3.25 -25.35
C VAL A 212 -21.13 3.51 -25.71
N ALA A 213 -22.05 2.90 -24.97
CA ALA A 213 -23.49 3.11 -25.13
C ALA A 213 -23.83 4.59 -24.87
N ASP A 214 -24.76 5.17 -25.64
CA ASP A 214 -25.09 6.59 -25.51
C ASP A 214 -25.58 6.96 -24.10
N ALA A 215 -26.30 6.04 -23.44
CA ALA A 215 -26.76 6.19 -22.06
C ALA A 215 -25.61 6.23 -21.02
N ASP A 216 -24.46 5.64 -21.34
CA ASP A 216 -23.30 5.62 -20.45
C ASP A 216 -22.39 6.84 -20.63
N ARG A 217 -22.48 7.56 -21.76
CA ARG A 217 -21.63 8.73 -22.05
C ARG A 217 -21.91 9.90 -21.11
N LEU A 218 -20.85 10.53 -20.61
CA LEU A 218 -20.90 11.61 -19.66
C LEU A 218 -21.17 12.96 -20.34
N THR A 219 -22.09 13.70 -19.76
CA THR A 219 -22.41 15.08 -20.13
C THR A 219 -21.57 16.07 -19.32
N PRO A 220 -21.45 17.34 -19.77
CA PRO A 220 -20.82 18.39 -18.95
C PRO A 220 -21.45 18.51 -17.55
N LYS A 221 -22.78 18.35 -17.44
CA LYS A 221 -23.50 18.36 -16.17
C LYS A 221 -23.11 17.19 -15.26
N ASP A 222 -22.84 16.01 -15.82
CA ASP A 222 -22.35 14.86 -15.04
C ASP A 222 -20.99 15.22 -14.40
N ILE A 223 -20.09 15.86 -15.14
CA ILE A 223 -18.77 16.29 -14.66
C ILE A 223 -18.91 17.35 -13.56
N GLU A 224 -19.75 18.36 -13.75
CA GLU A 224 -20.04 19.38 -12.74
C GLU A 224 -20.58 18.76 -11.44
N CYS A 225 -21.48 17.78 -11.55
CA CYS A 225 -22.01 17.04 -10.39
C CYS A 225 -20.91 16.25 -9.67
N ILE A 226 -20.04 15.56 -10.43
CA ILE A 226 -18.87 14.85 -9.88
C ILE A 226 -17.96 15.83 -9.15
N HIS A 227 -17.67 17.01 -9.72
CA HIS A 227 -16.82 18.02 -9.10
C HIS A 227 -17.42 18.55 -7.79
N ALA A 228 -18.70 18.91 -7.82
CA ALA A 228 -19.41 19.42 -6.64
C ALA A 228 -19.49 18.39 -5.51
N ALA A 229 -19.65 17.11 -5.84
CA ALA A 229 -19.65 16.02 -4.88
C ALA A 229 -18.24 15.67 -4.37
N ALA A 230 -17.22 15.69 -5.23
CA ALA A 230 -15.83 15.47 -4.87
C ALA A 230 -15.33 16.51 -3.85
N MET A 231 -15.74 17.77 -3.97
CA MET A 231 -15.40 18.81 -2.98
C MET A 231 -15.93 18.52 -1.57
N LYS A 232 -16.96 17.66 -1.42
CA LYS A 232 -17.51 17.25 -0.13
C LYS A 232 -16.84 16.00 0.44
N VAL A 233 -15.96 15.34 -0.31
CA VAL A 233 -15.22 14.17 0.15
C VAL A 233 -14.24 14.59 1.24
N THR A 234 -14.32 13.89 2.37
CA THR A 234 -13.48 14.16 3.53
C THR A 234 -12.05 13.69 3.28
N VAL A 235 -11.08 14.43 3.82
CA VAL A 235 -9.66 14.05 3.80
C VAL A 235 -9.28 13.67 5.23
N PRO A 236 -9.14 12.36 5.54
CA PRO A 236 -8.78 11.92 6.88
C PRO A 236 -7.42 12.47 7.34
N ALA A 237 -7.25 12.57 8.66
CA ALA A 237 -5.99 13.03 9.27
C ALA A 237 -4.79 12.16 8.89
N GLU A 238 -5.02 10.86 8.66
CA GLU A 238 -4.01 9.91 8.18
C GLU A 238 -3.52 10.27 6.78
N VAL A 239 -4.44 10.50 5.84
CA VAL A 239 -4.12 10.94 4.48
C VAL A 239 -3.42 12.29 4.50
N ALA A 240 -3.91 13.25 5.30
CA ALA A 240 -3.27 14.55 5.44
C ALA A 240 -1.83 14.45 5.99
N SER A 241 -1.61 13.55 6.95
CA SER A 241 -0.26 13.26 7.50
C SER A 241 0.65 12.64 6.45
N LEU A 242 0.14 11.70 5.65
CA LEU A 242 0.87 11.10 4.54
C LEU A 242 1.26 12.13 3.47
N LEU A 243 0.33 13.01 3.08
CA LEU A 243 0.61 14.09 2.13
C LEU A 243 1.68 15.05 2.63
N LYS A 244 1.65 15.39 3.93
CA LYS A 244 2.72 16.20 4.56
C LYS A 244 4.06 15.50 4.54
N ALA A 245 4.09 14.20 4.85
CA ALA A 245 5.31 13.40 4.80
C ALA A 245 5.86 13.31 3.36
N MET A 246 4.97 13.14 2.37
CA MET A 246 5.35 13.07 0.96
C MET A 246 5.86 14.42 0.45
N ARG A 247 5.25 15.54 0.86
CA ARG A 247 5.75 16.89 0.57
C ARG A 247 7.16 17.10 1.10
N LYS A 248 7.41 16.68 2.35
CA LYS A 248 8.76 16.76 2.95
C LYS A 248 9.75 15.90 2.17
N PHE A 249 9.36 14.68 1.80
CA PHE A 249 10.20 13.81 0.98
C PHE A 249 10.55 14.42 -0.38
N CYS A 250 9.57 15.00 -1.09
CA CYS A 250 9.83 15.72 -2.34
C CYS A 250 10.82 16.88 -2.14
N GLN A 251 10.73 17.62 -1.04
CA GLN A 251 11.69 18.69 -0.71
C GLN A 251 13.10 18.15 -0.46
N ASP A 252 13.22 17.07 0.32
CA ASP A 252 14.50 16.42 0.65
C ASP A 252 15.17 15.85 -0.61
N GLN A 253 14.38 15.27 -1.53
CA GLN A 253 14.84 14.75 -2.82
C GLN A 253 14.97 15.83 -3.92
N LYS A 254 14.71 17.11 -3.59
CA LYS A 254 14.74 18.25 -4.52
C LYS A 254 13.83 18.09 -5.75
N ILE A 255 12.69 17.42 -5.59
CA ILE A 255 11.64 17.29 -6.60
C ILE A 255 10.75 18.55 -6.53
N PRO A 256 10.74 19.39 -7.58
CA PRO A 256 10.05 20.68 -7.53
C PRO A 256 8.53 20.51 -7.71
N VAL A 257 7.77 20.49 -6.62
CA VAL A 257 6.29 20.40 -6.66
C VAL A 257 5.66 21.70 -6.15
N SER A 258 4.88 22.36 -7.00
CA SER A 258 4.16 23.58 -6.62
C SER A 258 2.97 23.31 -5.70
N ASP A 259 2.61 24.28 -4.86
CA ASP A 259 1.41 24.19 -3.99
C ASP A 259 0.12 24.03 -4.82
N ARG A 260 0.10 24.62 -6.02
CA ARG A 260 -0.99 24.44 -7.00
C ARG A 260 -1.13 22.98 -7.41
N ARG A 261 -0.02 22.31 -7.74
CA ARG A 261 0.00 20.89 -8.11
C ARG A 261 -0.49 20.01 -6.98
N TRP A 262 -0.11 20.29 -5.72
CA TRP A 262 -0.65 19.60 -4.55
C TRP A 262 -2.17 19.74 -4.40
N ARG A 263 -2.71 20.95 -4.58
CA ARG A 263 -4.18 21.17 -4.52
C ARG A 263 -4.92 20.41 -5.62
N LYS A 264 -4.40 20.44 -6.85
CA LYS A 264 -4.97 19.70 -7.99
C LYS A 264 -4.89 18.19 -7.80
N ALA A 265 -3.74 17.69 -7.32
CA ALA A 265 -3.57 16.29 -6.99
C ALA A 265 -4.56 15.84 -5.90
N LEU A 266 -4.73 16.63 -4.83
CA LEU A 266 -5.73 16.34 -3.80
C LEU A 266 -7.16 16.27 -4.36
N PHE A 267 -7.52 17.20 -5.22
CA PHE A 267 -8.83 17.17 -5.87
C PHE A 267 -9.02 15.93 -6.76
N LEU A 268 -7.97 15.51 -7.48
CA LEU A 268 -7.99 14.25 -8.24
C LEU A 268 -8.20 13.04 -7.33
N LEU A 269 -7.60 13.00 -6.13
CA LEU A 269 -7.85 11.95 -5.13
C LEU A 269 -9.30 11.98 -4.62
N GLN A 270 -9.88 13.16 -4.40
CA GLN A 270 -11.28 13.30 -4.00
C GLN A 270 -12.24 12.83 -5.09
N VAL A 271 -11.95 13.15 -6.37
CA VAL A 271 -12.71 12.64 -7.51
C VAL A 271 -12.60 11.12 -7.59
N ALA A 272 -11.39 10.55 -7.41
CA ALA A 272 -11.18 9.11 -7.39
C ALA A 272 -12.01 8.43 -6.29
N ALA A 273 -11.99 8.98 -5.07
CA ALA A 273 -12.77 8.47 -3.95
C ALA A 273 -14.29 8.57 -4.20
N HIS A 274 -14.78 9.72 -4.66
CA HIS A 274 -16.21 9.92 -4.91
C HIS A 274 -16.75 8.97 -5.99
N THR A 275 -16.04 8.86 -7.10
CA THR A 275 -16.42 8.00 -8.25
C THR A 275 -16.27 6.51 -7.95
N ASP A 276 -15.52 6.17 -6.90
CA ASP A 276 -15.44 4.84 -6.30
C ASP A 276 -16.44 4.62 -5.14
N GLU A 277 -17.37 5.57 -4.94
CA GLU A 277 -18.45 5.56 -3.92
C GLU A 277 -18.00 5.73 -2.47
N ARG A 278 -16.83 6.35 -2.28
CA ARG A 278 -16.28 6.64 -0.95
C ARG A 278 -16.53 8.11 -0.58
N SER A 279 -16.91 8.32 0.67
CA SER A 279 -17.08 9.66 1.28
C SER A 279 -15.79 10.22 1.87
N ALA A 280 -14.70 9.43 1.85
CA ALA A 280 -13.39 9.79 2.35
C ALA A 280 -12.29 9.29 1.40
N VAL A 281 -11.25 10.11 1.24
CA VAL A 281 -10.01 9.70 0.57
C VAL A 281 -9.32 8.63 1.42
N SER A 282 -8.85 7.57 0.77
CA SER A 282 -8.11 6.48 1.39
C SER A 282 -6.61 6.68 1.21
N VAL A 283 -5.82 6.04 2.07
CA VAL A 283 -4.36 5.93 1.89
C VAL A 283 -4.04 5.37 0.50
N TRP A 284 -4.81 4.40 0.01
CA TRP A 284 -4.63 3.76 -1.30
C TRP A 284 -4.78 4.70 -2.50
N ASP A 285 -5.62 5.73 -2.40
CA ASP A 285 -5.77 6.71 -3.47
C ASP A 285 -4.44 7.44 -3.74
N CYS A 286 -3.65 7.66 -2.68
CA CYS A 286 -2.36 8.33 -2.78
C CYS A 286 -1.35 7.58 -3.65
N TRP A 287 -1.59 6.32 -4.02
CA TRP A 287 -0.83 5.62 -5.06
C TRP A 287 -0.81 6.39 -6.39
N LEU A 288 -1.89 7.10 -6.71
CA LEU A 288 -2.02 7.93 -7.92
C LEU A 288 -1.03 9.10 -7.94
N LEU A 289 -0.53 9.54 -6.78
CA LEU A 289 0.41 10.66 -6.68
C LEU A 289 1.74 10.38 -7.36
N GLN A 290 2.13 9.11 -7.51
CA GLN A 290 3.31 8.75 -8.29
C GLN A 290 3.20 9.18 -9.75
N HIS A 291 1.98 9.41 -10.26
CA HIS A 291 1.76 9.92 -11.62
C HIS A 291 1.62 11.44 -11.65
N CYS A 292 1.54 12.10 -10.51
CA CYS A 292 1.29 13.54 -10.42
C CYS A 292 2.51 14.37 -9.99
N LEU A 293 3.44 13.80 -9.23
CA LEU A 293 4.45 14.61 -8.52
C LEU A 293 5.85 14.61 -9.18
N TRP A 294 6.13 13.66 -10.06
CA TRP A 294 7.45 13.54 -10.71
C TRP A 294 7.63 14.51 -11.87
N HIS A 295 8.83 15.04 -12.04
CA HIS A 295 9.27 15.83 -13.19
C HIS A 295 10.19 15.04 -14.11
N LYS A 296 10.99 14.14 -13.54
CA LYS A 296 11.85 13.19 -14.28
C LYS A 296 11.40 11.75 -14.08
N ARG A 297 11.70 10.89 -15.05
CA ARG A 297 11.19 9.51 -15.07
C ARG A 297 11.68 8.72 -13.84
N GLU A 298 12.91 8.96 -13.42
CA GLU A 298 13.57 8.30 -12.29
C GLU A 298 12.88 8.65 -10.95
N GLU A 299 12.38 9.88 -10.82
CA GLU A 299 11.69 10.35 -9.61
C GLU A 299 10.39 9.58 -9.37
N ARG A 300 9.74 9.05 -10.42
CA ARG A 300 8.52 8.26 -10.30
C ARG A 300 8.76 6.99 -9.47
N GLU A 301 9.85 6.27 -9.76
CA GLU A 301 10.20 5.02 -9.07
C GLU A 301 10.55 5.29 -7.61
N THR A 302 11.28 6.38 -7.36
CA THR A 302 11.59 6.87 -6.01
C THR A 302 10.32 7.19 -5.21
N LEU A 303 9.33 7.85 -5.82
CA LEU A 303 8.05 8.18 -5.16
C LEU A 303 7.20 6.93 -4.91
N ALA A 304 7.17 5.98 -5.85
CA ALA A 304 6.47 4.71 -5.71
C ALA A 304 7.07 3.90 -4.55
N THR A 305 8.39 3.71 -4.53
CA THR A 305 9.11 2.99 -3.48
C THR A 305 8.87 3.61 -2.11
N TRP A 306 8.99 4.94 -2.00
CA TRP A 306 8.74 5.67 -0.75
C TRP A 306 7.32 5.48 -0.22
N TYR A 307 6.35 5.41 -1.13
CA TYR A 307 4.95 5.18 -0.79
C TYR A 307 4.73 3.73 -0.37
N GLU A 308 5.26 2.74 -1.08
CA GLU A 308 5.13 1.31 -0.75
C GLU A 308 5.60 1.00 0.67
N GLU A 309 6.75 1.55 1.08
CA GLU A 309 7.29 1.44 2.44
C GLU A 309 6.33 1.95 3.52
N ARG A 310 5.43 2.89 3.19
CA ARG A 310 4.54 3.56 4.15
C ARG A 310 3.08 3.17 4.02
N ALA A 311 2.63 2.77 2.84
CA ALA A 311 1.28 2.30 2.59
C ALA A 311 0.99 0.98 3.32
N GLY A 312 2.02 0.14 3.52
CA GLY A 312 1.97 -1.03 4.41
C GLY A 312 2.19 -0.70 5.90
N ALA A 313 2.58 0.53 6.26
CA ALA A 313 2.87 0.94 7.63
C ALA A 313 1.65 1.47 8.39
N ALA A 314 0.49 1.59 7.72
CA ALA A 314 -0.81 1.90 8.33
C ALA A 314 -1.41 0.71 9.11
N SER A 315 -0.58 0.00 9.89
CA SER A 315 -0.99 -0.66 11.13
C SER A 315 0.24 -0.98 11.98
N PRO A 316 0.48 -0.23 13.07
CA PRO A 316 1.59 -0.45 13.96
C PRO A 316 1.24 -1.49 15.03
N ARG A 317 1.91 -2.66 15.02
CA ARG A 317 2.29 -3.48 16.21
C ARG A 317 3.11 -4.73 15.82
N GLU A 318 4.34 -4.42 15.43
CA GLU A 318 5.60 -5.15 15.62
C GLU A 318 5.60 -6.70 15.72
N PRO A 319 5.96 -7.40 14.63
CA PRO A 319 6.56 -8.74 14.69
C PRO A 319 7.74 -8.79 15.69
N GLU A 320 8.46 -7.67 15.87
CA GLU A 320 9.55 -7.54 16.84
C GLU A 320 9.09 -7.70 18.30
N ARG A 321 7.89 -7.23 18.65
CA ARG A 321 7.33 -7.41 19.99
C ARG A 321 7.12 -8.90 20.26
N PHE A 322 6.54 -9.63 19.30
CA PHE A 322 6.37 -11.07 19.42
C PHE A 322 7.72 -11.79 19.52
N ALA A 323 8.72 -11.36 18.73
CA ALA A 323 10.07 -11.92 18.81
C ALA A 323 10.71 -11.69 20.20
N LYS A 324 10.54 -10.50 20.80
CA LYS A 324 11.00 -10.19 22.17
C LYS A 324 10.30 -11.06 23.22
N VAL A 325 8.98 -11.23 23.10
CA VAL A 325 8.19 -12.10 24.00
C VAL A 325 8.65 -13.56 23.89
N ALA A 326 8.86 -14.07 22.68
CA ALA A 326 9.37 -15.42 22.48
C ALA A 326 10.78 -15.62 23.06
N ALA A 327 11.68 -14.67 22.84
CA ALA A 327 13.03 -14.71 23.43
C ALA A 327 12.99 -14.70 24.97
N ALA A 328 12.08 -13.93 25.58
CA ALA A 328 11.90 -13.91 27.03
C ALA A 328 11.42 -15.27 27.58
N TRP A 329 10.48 -15.93 26.90
CA TRP A 329 10.01 -17.26 27.29
C TRP A 329 11.07 -18.34 27.08
N GLU A 330 11.83 -18.29 25.98
CA GLU A 330 12.95 -19.21 25.73
C GLU A 330 14.08 -19.04 26.76
N ALA A 331 14.41 -17.81 27.16
CA ALA A 331 15.38 -17.55 28.21
C ALA A 331 14.90 -18.13 29.56
N LYS A 332 13.62 -17.96 29.87
CA LYS A 332 13.00 -18.52 31.08
C LYS A 332 12.97 -20.05 31.06
N LEU A 333 12.71 -20.66 29.91
CA LEU A 333 12.79 -22.09 29.71
C LEU A 333 14.22 -22.60 29.93
N LYS A 334 15.24 -21.92 29.39
CA LYS A 334 16.64 -22.29 29.62
C LYS A 334 17.02 -22.18 31.08
N GLN A 335 16.56 -21.14 31.78
CA GLN A 335 16.76 -20.98 33.21
C GLN A 335 16.10 -22.12 33.99
N ASP A 336 14.85 -22.46 33.65
CA ASP A 336 14.10 -23.50 34.37
C ASP A 336 14.63 -24.92 34.07
N ALA A 337 15.01 -25.20 32.82
CA ALA A 337 15.57 -26.49 32.41
C ALA A 337 17.04 -26.69 32.86
N GLY A 338 17.81 -25.61 32.95
CA GLY A 338 19.23 -25.63 33.35
C GLY A 338 19.46 -25.53 34.85
N ARG A 339 18.39 -25.44 35.67
CA ARG A 339 18.52 -25.29 37.11
C ARG A 339 18.88 -26.62 37.76
N ILE A 340 20.15 -26.73 38.14
CA ILE A 340 20.69 -27.87 38.88
C ILE A 340 20.72 -27.48 40.36
N VAL A 341 20.12 -28.30 41.21
CA VAL A 341 20.08 -28.11 42.67
C VAL A 341 20.81 -29.27 43.34
N HIS A 342 21.31 -29.01 44.56
CA HIS A 342 21.83 -30.08 45.40
C HIS A 342 20.67 -31.01 45.75
N LYS A 343 20.82 -32.31 45.50
CA LYS A 343 19.87 -33.33 45.92
C LYS A 343 19.76 -33.30 47.44
N GLU A 344 18.55 -33.16 47.96
CA GLU A 344 18.26 -33.20 49.40
C GLU A 344 17.52 -34.49 49.75
N ASP A 345 17.64 -34.93 51.01
CA ASP A 345 16.83 -36.02 51.57
C ASP A 345 15.40 -35.58 51.93
N GLU A 346 14.55 -36.50 52.39
CA GLU A 346 13.16 -36.20 52.82
C GLU A 346 13.06 -35.15 53.95
N GLN A 347 14.18 -34.83 54.60
CA GLN A 347 14.29 -33.87 55.71
C GLN A 347 14.96 -32.56 55.27
N GLY A 348 15.28 -32.40 53.98
CA GLY A 348 15.88 -31.19 53.41
C GLY A 348 17.39 -31.06 53.61
N ARG A 349 18.10 -32.18 53.85
CA ARG A 349 19.56 -32.17 54.05
C ARG A 349 20.30 -32.53 52.76
N PRO A 350 21.38 -31.81 52.41
CA PRO A 350 22.14 -32.05 51.17
C PRO A 350 22.82 -33.42 51.15
N LEU A 351 22.69 -34.13 50.02
CA LEU A 351 23.26 -35.46 49.79
C LEU A 351 24.55 -35.38 48.95
N TYR A 352 25.58 -36.07 49.40
CA TYR A 352 26.89 -36.16 48.78
C TYR A 352 27.18 -37.60 48.33
N ARG A 353 28.06 -37.78 47.35
CA ARG A 353 28.52 -39.08 46.87
C ARG A 353 29.68 -39.53 47.74
N GLY A 354 29.46 -40.58 48.54
CA GLY A 354 30.47 -41.17 49.41
C GLY A 354 31.51 -42.00 48.64
N LEU A 355 32.58 -42.40 49.33
CA LEU A 355 33.73 -43.14 48.75
C LEU A 355 33.37 -44.48 48.09
N SER A 356 32.26 -45.11 48.50
CA SER A 356 31.73 -46.37 47.95
C SER A 356 30.69 -46.17 46.85
N GLY A 357 30.40 -44.92 46.46
CA GLY A 357 29.35 -44.57 45.50
C GLY A 357 27.95 -44.40 46.09
N ASN A 358 27.77 -44.62 47.40
CA ASN A 358 26.49 -44.47 48.10
C ASN A 358 26.17 -43.00 48.41
N GLU A 359 24.88 -42.67 48.57
CA GLU A 359 24.43 -41.33 48.97
C GLU A 359 24.61 -41.13 50.48
N VAL A 360 25.33 -40.09 50.88
CA VAL A 360 25.64 -39.77 52.29
C VAL A 360 25.36 -38.31 52.60
N ILE A 361 24.95 -37.98 53.82
CA ILE A 361 24.64 -36.59 54.23
C ILE A 361 25.93 -35.85 54.65
N SER A 362 27.02 -36.56 54.90
CA SER A 362 28.29 -35.98 55.33
C SER A 362 29.08 -35.38 54.16
N LYS A 363 29.60 -34.16 54.36
CA LYS A 363 30.45 -33.45 53.37
C LYS A 363 31.83 -34.09 53.19
N LYS A 364 32.27 -34.92 54.13
CA LYS A 364 33.56 -35.62 54.11
C LYS A 364 33.38 -37.10 54.42
N SER A 365 34.26 -37.93 53.88
CA SER A 365 34.44 -39.33 54.24
C SER A 365 35.89 -39.60 54.60
N THR A 366 36.14 -40.50 55.55
CA THR A 366 37.50 -40.92 55.90
C THR A 366 37.90 -42.16 55.11
N ARG A 367 39.08 -42.12 54.48
CA ARG A 367 39.71 -43.27 53.82
C ARG A 367 41.00 -43.61 54.53
N LYS A 368 41.27 -44.89 54.74
CA LYS A 368 42.58 -45.36 55.21
C LYS A 368 43.56 -45.41 54.04
N LYS A 369 44.66 -44.66 54.15
CA LYS A 369 45.76 -44.63 53.19
C LYS A 369 47.03 -45.06 53.91
N ARG A 370 47.76 -46.00 53.30
CA ARG A 370 49.08 -46.38 53.80
C ARG A 370 50.08 -45.32 53.38
N ASP A 371 50.85 -44.84 54.36
CA ASP A 371 51.98 -43.96 54.08
C ASP A 371 53.19 -44.77 53.55
N THR A 372 54.26 -44.06 53.17
CA THR A 372 55.48 -44.63 52.59
C THR A 372 56.21 -45.62 53.52
N TYR A 373 55.82 -45.67 54.80
CA TYR A 373 56.40 -46.53 55.84
C TYR A 373 55.45 -47.66 56.28
N GLY A 374 54.28 -47.79 55.66
CA GLY A 374 53.34 -48.90 55.88
C GLY A 374 52.33 -48.69 57.01
N TYR A 375 52.28 -47.51 57.64
CA TYR A 375 51.27 -47.21 58.66
C TYR A 375 49.96 -46.74 58.02
N GLU A 376 48.82 -47.22 58.53
CA GLU A 376 47.50 -46.76 58.09
C GLU A 376 47.20 -45.39 58.72
N ARG A 377 47.07 -44.36 57.89
CA ARG A 377 46.55 -43.05 58.29
C ARG A 377 45.15 -42.83 57.74
N GLU A 378 44.28 -42.22 58.54
CA GLU A 378 42.99 -41.75 58.09
C GLU A 378 43.16 -40.42 57.36
N GLU A 379 42.80 -40.41 56.08
CA GLU A 379 42.77 -39.23 55.22
C GLU A 379 41.30 -38.82 55.07
N GLU A 380 40.96 -37.59 55.43
CA GLU A 380 39.65 -37.01 55.14
C GLU A 380 39.59 -36.63 53.66
N VAL A 381 38.60 -37.15 52.95
CA VAL A 381 38.32 -36.84 51.56
C VAL A 381 36.98 -36.11 51.49
N ASP A 382 36.94 -34.97 50.82
CA ASP A 382 35.70 -34.23 50.57
C ASP A 382 34.81 -35.03 49.61
N ASN A 383 33.54 -35.24 49.98
CA ASN A 383 32.56 -35.91 49.14
C ASN A 383 31.98 -34.94 48.12
N GLU A 384 31.75 -35.42 46.89
CA GLU A 384 31.17 -34.60 45.83
C GLU A 384 29.66 -34.41 46.06
N PRO A 385 29.11 -33.18 45.97
CA PRO A 385 27.67 -32.97 46.10
C PRO A 385 26.91 -33.67 44.97
N ILE A 386 25.82 -34.35 45.29
CA ILE A 386 24.94 -34.96 44.29
C ILE A 386 24.06 -33.86 43.73
N MET A 387 24.26 -33.54 42.46
CA MET A 387 23.54 -32.49 41.77
C MET A 387 22.42 -33.11 40.93
N VAL A 388 21.17 -32.68 41.13
CA VAL A 388 20.00 -33.15 40.37
C VAL A 388 19.31 -31.99 39.69
N THR A 389 18.64 -32.27 38.57
CA THR A 389 17.78 -31.28 37.91
C THR A 389 16.62 -30.93 38.83
N MET A 390 16.36 -29.64 39.02
CA MET A 390 15.24 -29.16 39.84
C MET A 390 13.91 -29.73 39.31
N SER A 391 13.11 -30.28 40.20
CA SER A 391 11.71 -30.63 39.91
C SER A 391 10.80 -29.47 40.33
N TYR A 392 9.70 -29.29 39.61
CA TYR A 392 8.77 -28.19 39.81
C TYR A 392 7.40 -28.70 40.26
N ALA A 393 6.71 -27.92 41.11
CA ALA A 393 5.31 -28.17 41.41
C ALA A 393 4.45 -28.08 40.14
N GLU A 394 3.40 -28.91 40.03
CA GLU A 394 2.52 -28.95 38.87
C GLU A 394 1.88 -27.58 38.55
N GLY A 395 1.55 -26.80 39.59
CA GLY A 395 1.04 -25.43 39.45
C GLY A 395 2.05 -24.46 38.81
N HIS A 396 3.36 -24.66 39.02
CA HIS A 396 4.41 -23.85 38.40
C HIS A 396 4.51 -24.12 36.90
N VAL A 397 4.55 -25.40 36.52
CA VAL A 397 4.59 -25.83 35.12
C VAL A 397 3.31 -25.39 34.40
N SER A 398 2.14 -25.56 35.03
CA SER A 398 0.86 -25.09 34.50
C SER A 398 0.83 -23.57 34.27
N ALA A 399 1.33 -22.77 35.22
CA ALA A 399 1.43 -21.32 35.05
C ALA A 399 2.34 -20.90 33.88
N ARG A 400 3.47 -21.59 33.67
CA ARG A 400 4.37 -21.37 32.52
C ARG A 400 3.68 -21.71 31.20
N VAL A 401 3.05 -22.88 31.13
CA VAL A 401 2.33 -23.35 29.94
C VAL A 401 1.18 -22.40 29.59
N ASN A 402 0.42 -21.92 30.57
CA ASN A 402 -0.67 -20.97 30.37
C ASN A 402 -0.16 -19.60 29.89
N GLY A 403 0.96 -19.11 30.45
CA GLY A 403 1.58 -17.87 30.01
C GLY A 403 2.07 -17.91 28.56
N VAL A 404 2.73 -19.01 28.16
CA VAL A 404 3.13 -19.22 26.75
C VAL A 404 1.91 -19.41 25.85
N ALA A 405 0.87 -20.10 26.32
CA ALA A 405 -0.37 -20.28 25.57
C ALA A 405 -1.10 -18.96 25.29
N ALA A 406 -1.08 -18.01 26.24
CA ALA A 406 -1.61 -16.67 26.04
C ALA A 406 -0.83 -15.91 24.95
N ALA A 407 0.51 -15.97 24.98
CA ALA A 407 1.34 -15.39 23.91
C ALA A 407 1.08 -16.04 22.54
N CYS A 408 0.91 -17.37 22.49
CA CYS A 408 0.53 -18.06 21.26
C CYS A 408 -0.85 -17.62 20.74
N LYS A 409 -1.80 -17.32 21.64
CA LYS A 409 -3.12 -16.81 21.27
C LYS A 409 -3.03 -15.43 20.63
N GLU A 410 -2.29 -14.49 21.22
CA GLU A 410 -2.07 -13.15 20.64
C GLU A 410 -1.45 -13.22 19.24
N VAL A 411 -0.46 -14.09 19.03
CA VAL A 411 0.18 -14.26 17.71
C VAL A 411 -0.80 -14.86 16.69
N ARG A 412 -1.64 -15.82 17.08
CA ARG A 412 -2.69 -16.37 16.18
C ARG A 412 -3.74 -15.33 15.79
N GLU A 413 -4.17 -14.51 16.75
CA GLU A 413 -5.11 -13.41 16.49
C GLU A 413 -4.51 -12.41 15.49
N PHE A 414 -3.22 -12.10 15.62
CA PHE A 414 -2.50 -11.27 14.65
C PHE A 414 -2.43 -11.92 13.26
N LEU A 415 -2.08 -13.20 13.16
CA LEU A 415 -2.02 -13.92 11.89
C LEU A 415 -3.38 -13.93 11.18
N ALA A 416 -4.46 -14.26 11.91
CA ALA A 416 -5.82 -14.25 11.37
C ALA A 416 -6.23 -12.84 10.91
N TRP A 417 -5.88 -11.81 11.68
CA TRP A 417 -6.09 -10.42 11.29
C TRP A 417 -5.32 -10.07 10.01
N SER A 418 -4.04 -10.45 9.89
CA SER A 418 -3.23 -10.18 8.69
C SER A 418 -3.79 -10.86 7.45
N GLU A 419 -4.21 -12.13 7.53
CA GLU A 419 -4.83 -12.84 6.41
C GLU A 419 -6.14 -12.17 5.95
N GLU A 420 -6.97 -11.74 6.91
CA GLU A 420 -8.20 -11.03 6.59
C GLU A 420 -7.91 -9.66 5.96
N GLN A 421 -6.92 -8.92 6.46
CA GLN A 421 -6.49 -7.66 5.85
C GLN A 421 -5.98 -7.84 4.42
N MET A 422 -5.19 -8.89 4.14
CA MET A 422 -4.73 -9.19 2.78
C MET A 422 -5.90 -9.44 1.83
N LYS A 423 -6.88 -10.26 2.25
CA LYS A 423 -8.08 -10.54 1.45
C LYS A 423 -8.92 -9.29 1.21
N GLN A 424 -9.13 -8.48 2.25
CA GLN A 424 -9.88 -7.23 2.14
C GLN A 424 -9.17 -6.25 1.21
N LEU A 425 -7.85 -6.12 1.31
CA LEU A 425 -7.05 -5.27 0.46
C LEU A 425 -7.14 -5.69 -1.02
N GLU A 426 -6.96 -6.98 -1.31
CA GLU A 426 -7.08 -7.50 -2.67
C GLU A 426 -8.50 -7.29 -3.23
N GLN A 427 -9.53 -7.52 -2.43
CA GLN A 427 -10.92 -7.33 -2.85
C GLN A 427 -11.25 -5.86 -3.09
N GLN A 428 -10.79 -4.95 -2.21
CA GLN A 428 -10.97 -3.51 -2.34
C GLN A 428 -10.29 -2.98 -3.60
N ILE A 429 -9.04 -3.38 -3.85
CA ILE A 429 -8.28 -2.90 -5.01
C ILE A 429 -8.82 -3.51 -6.31
N ARG A 430 -9.22 -4.80 -6.34
CA ARG A 430 -9.86 -5.40 -7.53
C ARG A 430 -11.18 -4.71 -7.88
N GLY A 431 -11.95 -4.29 -6.87
CA GLY A 431 -13.20 -3.56 -7.05
C GLY A 431 -13.03 -2.06 -7.32
N HIS A 432 -11.78 -1.56 -7.30
CA HIS A 432 -11.48 -0.14 -7.46
C HIS A 432 -11.54 0.29 -8.92
N VAL A 433 -12.19 1.44 -9.19
CA VAL A 433 -12.35 1.93 -10.58
C VAL A 433 -11.01 2.35 -11.20
N TRP A 434 -10.16 3.03 -10.42
CA TRP A 434 -8.96 3.73 -10.93
C TRP A 434 -7.62 3.07 -10.65
N LEU A 435 -7.47 2.38 -9.53
CA LEU A 435 -6.22 1.75 -9.15
C LEU A 435 -6.00 0.48 -9.97
N ASP A 436 -4.74 0.26 -10.33
CA ASP A 436 -4.30 -0.97 -10.95
C ASP A 436 -4.13 -2.05 -9.89
N PRO A 437 -4.61 -3.30 -10.10
CA PRO A 437 -4.42 -4.37 -9.14
C PRO A 437 -2.98 -4.62 -8.71
N ALA A 438 -1.98 -4.28 -9.54
CA ALA A 438 -0.58 -4.42 -9.17
C ALA A 438 -0.16 -3.47 -8.04
N CYS A 439 -0.90 -2.38 -7.78
CA CYS A 439 -0.59 -1.47 -6.66
C CYS A 439 -0.73 -2.12 -5.29
N ALA A 440 -1.54 -3.18 -5.19
CA ALA A 440 -1.72 -3.96 -3.98
C ALA A 440 -0.50 -4.83 -3.67
N VAL A 441 0.25 -5.23 -4.70
CA VAL A 441 1.24 -6.31 -4.60
C VAL A 441 2.31 -6.03 -3.54
N PRO A 442 2.95 -4.85 -3.50
CA PRO A 442 3.98 -4.57 -2.48
C PRO A 442 3.41 -4.58 -1.05
N ALA A 443 2.20 -4.04 -0.86
CA ALA A 443 1.54 -4.03 0.44
C ALA A 443 1.12 -5.43 0.89
N VAL A 444 0.57 -6.24 -0.04
CA VAL A 444 0.24 -7.65 0.21
C VAL A 444 1.52 -8.44 0.54
N GLN A 445 2.61 -8.24 -0.20
CA GLN A 445 3.90 -8.87 0.08
C GLN A 445 4.45 -8.48 1.45
N SER A 446 4.39 -7.20 1.83
CA SER A 446 4.79 -6.74 3.16
C SER A 446 3.97 -7.40 4.28
N LEU A 447 2.64 -7.49 4.11
CA LEU A 447 1.76 -8.19 5.03
C LEU A 447 2.07 -9.69 5.11
N GLN A 448 2.37 -10.33 3.97
CA GLN A 448 2.80 -11.73 3.90
C GLN A 448 4.13 -11.95 4.63
N GLU A 449 5.10 -11.05 4.48
CA GLU A 449 6.38 -11.12 5.20
C GLU A 449 6.20 -10.98 6.71
N HIS A 450 5.37 -10.03 7.15
CA HIS A 450 5.04 -9.86 8.57
C HIS A 450 4.32 -11.09 9.14
N ALA A 451 3.37 -11.65 8.39
CA ALA A 451 2.68 -12.88 8.76
C ALA A 451 3.66 -14.06 8.84
N LYS A 452 4.59 -14.20 7.89
CA LYS A 452 5.63 -15.24 7.93
C LYS A 452 6.51 -15.13 9.17
N ARG A 453 7.00 -13.93 9.50
CA ARG A 453 7.80 -13.69 10.72
C ARG A 453 7.01 -14.02 11.99
N ALA A 454 5.72 -13.66 12.04
CA ALA A 454 4.86 -14.00 13.16
C ALA A 454 4.61 -15.51 13.28
N ALA A 455 4.47 -16.23 12.15
CA ALA A 455 4.34 -17.68 12.12
C ALA A 455 5.60 -18.39 12.66
N ASP A 456 6.79 -17.90 12.30
CA ASP A 456 8.06 -18.39 12.85
C ASP A 456 8.13 -18.20 14.37
N VAL A 457 7.68 -17.05 14.87
CA VAL A 457 7.57 -16.79 16.31
C VAL A 457 6.57 -17.73 16.99
N LEU A 458 5.41 -17.98 16.37
CA LEU A 458 4.42 -18.93 16.89
C LEU A 458 5.01 -20.33 17.02
N ALA A 459 5.76 -20.80 16.01
CA ALA A 459 6.42 -22.11 16.04
C ALA A 459 7.42 -22.22 17.20
N ARG A 460 8.20 -21.15 17.45
CA ARG A 460 9.12 -21.05 18.60
C ARG A 460 8.38 -21.12 19.94
N LEU A 461 7.29 -20.37 20.08
CA LEU A 461 6.47 -20.37 21.31
C LEU A 461 5.81 -21.74 21.56
N GLU A 462 5.27 -22.39 20.53
CA GLU A 462 4.70 -23.74 20.68
C GLU A 462 5.77 -24.78 21.03
N LYS A 463 6.99 -24.67 20.47
CA LYS A 463 8.13 -25.48 20.91
C LYS A 463 8.46 -25.24 22.38
N ALA A 464 8.57 -23.97 22.80
CA ALA A 464 8.85 -23.63 24.20
C ALA A 464 7.75 -24.17 25.14
N LYS A 465 6.48 -24.05 24.76
CA LYS A 465 5.34 -24.62 25.50
C LYS A 465 5.43 -26.13 25.64
N ALA A 466 5.81 -26.84 24.58
CA ALA A 466 6.01 -28.29 24.61
C ALA A 466 7.17 -28.69 25.53
N GLU A 467 8.26 -27.92 25.53
CA GLU A 467 9.41 -28.14 26.43
C GLU A 467 9.07 -27.82 27.90
N PHE A 468 8.30 -26.76 28.18
CA PHE A 468 7.81 -26.49 29.53
C PHE A 468 6.98 -27.66 30.09
N ARG A 469 6.18 -28.33 29.25
CA ARG A 469 5.41 -29.53 29.64
C ARG A 469 6.29 -30.74 29.97
N LYS A 470 7.53 -30.79 29.48
CA LYS A 470 8.49 -31.86 29.74
C LYS A 470 9.36 -31.62 30.98
N LEU A 471 9.23 -30.46 31.63
CA LEU A 471 10.01 -30.17 32.84
C LEU A 471 9.70 -31.23 33.91
N PRO A 472 10.71 -31.66 34.71
CA PRO A 472 10.50 -32.62 35.78
C PRO A 472 9.48 -32.07 36.78
N VAL A 473 8.39 -32.81 37.00
CA VAL A 473 7.36 -32.47 37.97
C VAL A 473 7.61 -33.30 39.22
N GLU A 474 7.51 -32.68 40.40
CA GLU A 474 7.52 -33.42 41.66
C GLU A 474 6.32 -34.38 41.68
N LYS A 475 6.59 -35.68 41.54
CA LYS A 475 5.59 -36.71 41.84
C LYS A 475 5.57 -36.85 43.36
N ASP A 476 4.40 -36.60 43.94
CA ASP A 476 4.08 -36.65 45.38
C ASP A 476 4.49 -35.42 46.20
N PHE A 477 3.72 -34.34 46.02
CA PHE A 477 3.62 -33.29 47.01
C PHE A 477 2.68 -33.75 48.14
N VAL A 478 3.22 -34.38 49.19
CA VAL A 478 2.49 -34.49 50.46
C VAL A 478 2.50 -33.11 51.11
N PRO A 479 1.34 -32.48 51.41
CA PRO A 479 1.34 -31.17 52.04
C PRO A 479 2.06 -31.26 53.39
N ARG A 480 3.06 -30.39 53.62
CA ARG A 480 3.58 -30.17 54.98
C ARG A 480 2.39 -29.79 55.87
N ALA A 481 2.06 -30.65 56.82
CA ALA A 481 1.15 -30.31 57.90
C ALA A 481 1.65 -29.01 58.53
N ALA A 482 0.79 -28.00 58.57
CA ALA A 482 1.06 -26.71 59.18
C ALA A 482 1.54 -26.94 60.62
N GLY A 483 2.84 -26.75 60.86
CA GLY A 483 3.39 -26.70 62.20
C GLY A 483 2.82 -25.48 62.91
N ASN A 484 1.99 -25.74 63.91
CA ASN A 484 1.52 -24.86 64.97
C ASN A 484 1.95 -23.39 64.84
N ALA A 485 1.00 -22.55 64.44
CA ALA A 485 0.99 -21.16 64.87
C ALA A 485 0.94 -21.16 66.40
N GLY A 486 2.11 -20.99 67.03
CA GLY A 486 2.22 -20.66 68.44
C GLY A 486 1.50 -19.34 68.67
N ALA A 487 0.37 -19.42 69.37
CA ALA A 487 -0.24 -18.29 70.03
C ALA A 487 0.79 -17.67 70.98
N ILE A 488 1.15 -16.42 70.73
CA ILE A 488 1.64 -15.52 71.77
C ILE A 488 0.87 -14.22 71.60
N SER A 489 0.16 -13.92 72.68
CA SER A 489 -0.68 -12.77 73.02
C SER A 489 -0.08 -11.41 72.76
#